data_AF-A0A954Y6K3-F1
#
_entry.id   AF-A0A954Y6K3-F1
#
_cell.length_a   1.000
_cell.length_b   1.000
_cell.length_c   1.000
_cell.angle_alpha   90.00
_cell.angle_beta   90.00
_cell.angle_gamma   90.00
#
_symmetry.space_group_name_H-M   'P 1'
#
loop_
_entity.id
_entity.type
_entity.pdbx_description
1 polymer ?
#
loop_
_entity_poly.entity_id
_entity_poly.type
_entity_poly.pdbx_seq_one_letter_code
_entity_poly.pdbx_strand_id
1 'polypeptide(L)'
;MLRHLCPLLLVICCLGSVSYSQVTATWTGAGNGLSYSDPLNWDIGVVPVNGLNGPDTYKVIIPNGQTVEFDVIGAGHQVTQLDLGTGGVLNINSGRDLEVVDSADIAGLVTTDNSTFDGGSAASTFSGNQPRLYANAGGSLTHGGTSYTNTTHTGDIIRAEGAGSLVSLPTLGSINTDHDFGGSPISTIAARDSGLVDLSGLTTVVGGRSGDSLRFEVQSGGAIDLTSLQSIGGQRNVRFTSDGTALDLPALATIEGAVVFELATGQTLDLPSLTFYDGTGSSFEATLSPSTNGTINANALTDLDDVDITIGDGGTLSATSLETFTRGSLTLGANQTLTTGPLTNINGSAILLSGGRTLSVSATTYDDLDFRAGDVFTATGSGTTLDLSSITSMDFDHDFGGSP
;
A
#
# COMPACT_ATOMS: atom_id res chain seq x y z
N MET A 1 7.66 -77.85 34.60
CA MET A 1 7.75 -76.44 34.20
C MET A 1 6.34 -75.87 34.11
N LEU A 2 5.83 -75.32 35.21
CA LEU A 2 4.52 -74.66 35.28
C LEU A 2 4.80 -73.16 35.36
N ARG A 3 4.47 -72.40 34.32
CA ARG A 3 4.62 -70.94 34.30
C ARG A 3 3.38 -70.31 34.93
N HIS A 4 3.55 -69.65 36.06
CA HIS A 4 2.56 -68.74 36.64
C HIS A 4 2.48 -67.45 35.79
N LEU A 5 1.28 -67.13 35.30
CA LEU A 5 0.96 -65.79 34.83
C LEU A 5 0.60 -64.92 36.05
N CYS A 6 1.31 -63.81 36.20
CA CYS A 6 1.00 -62.72 37.13
C CYS A 6 0.28 -61.62 36.35
N PRO A 7 -0.89 -61.09 36.79
CA PRO A 7 -1.51 -59.98 36.10
C PRO A 7 -0.83 -58.67 36.50
N LEU A 8 -0.26 -57.99 35.51
CA LEU A 8 0.25 -56.62 35.60
C LEU A 8 -0.94 -55.67 35.76
N LEU A 9 -1.10 -55.10 36.95
CA LEU A 9 -2.07 -54.04 37.22
C LEU A 9 -1.58 -52.74 36.56
N LEU A 10 -2.15 -52.41 35.41
CA LEU A 10 -1.89 -51.15 34.71
C LEU A 10 -2.61 -50.01 35.46
N VAL A 11 -1.88 -49.25 36.26
CA VAL A 11 -2.35 -47.99 36.82
C VAL A 11 -2.39 -46.98 35.67
N ILE A 12 -3.58 -46.73 35.14
CA ILE A 12 -3.84 -45.62 34.23
C ILE A 12 -3.79 -44.34 35.08
N CYS A 13 -2.67 -43.62 35.03
CA CYS A 13 -2.62 -42.23 35.48
C CYS A 13 -3.52 -41.42 34.55
N CYS A 14 -4.75 -41.14 34.99
CA CYS A 14 -5.55 -40.04 34.45
C CYS A 14 -4.80 -38.74 34.76
N LEU A 15 -3.94 -38.30 33.83
CA LEU A 15 -3.55 -36.90 33.76
C LEU A 15 -4.82 -36.13 33.44
N GLY A 16 -5.45 -35.54 34.45
CA GLY A 16 -6.52 -34.58 34.24
C GLY A 16 -5.98 -33.49 33.32
N SER A 17 -6.63 -33.29 32.18
CA SER A 17 -6.43 -32.08 31.38
C SER A 17 -6.84 -30.90 32.25
N VAL A 18 -5.85 -30.15 32.74
CA VAL A 18 -6.11 -28.85 33.35
C VAL A 18 -6.63 -27.97 32.23
N SER A 19 -7.93 -27.71 32.22
CA SER A 19 -8.52 -26.72 31.33
C SER A 19 -8.30 -25.37 31.98
N TYR A 20 -7.39 -24.58 31.43
CA TYR A 20 -7.17 -23.20 31.86
C TYR A 20 -8.34 -22.34 31.39
N SER A 21 -8.86 -21.45 32.24
CA SER A 21 -9.94 -20.56 31.84
C SER A 21 -9.37 -19.37 31.09
N GLN A 22 -9.90 -19.11 29.90
CA GLN A 22 -9.72 -17.81 29.27
C GLN A 22 -10.65 -16.80 29.97
N VAL A 23 -10.09 -15.71 30.47
CA VAL A 23 -10.79 -14.63 31.16
C VAL A 23 -10.88 -13.43 30.22
N THR A 24 -12.06 -12.86 30.07
CA THR A 24 -12.22 -11.59 29.35
C THR A 24 -11.91 -10.45 30.32
N ALA A 25 -10.97 -9.59 29.95
CA ALA A 25 -10.55 -8.40 30.69
C ALA A 25 -10.86 -7.16 29.85
N THR A 26 -11.75 -6.31 30.33
CA THR A 26 -12.19 -5.09 29.65
C THR A 26 -11.56 -3.88 30.31
N TRP A 27 -10.92 -3.03 29.51
CA TRP A 27 -10.43 -1.74 29.97
C TRP A 27 -11.60 -0.83 30.34
N THR A 28 -11.59 -0.34 31.57
CA THR A 28 -12.57 0.61 32.13
C THR A 28 -11.99 2.01 32.33
N GLY A 29 -10.67 2.10 32.49
CA GLY A 29 -9.97 3.35 32.82
C GLY A 29 -10.34 3.94 34.20
N ALA A 30 -10.92 3.14 35.10
CA ALA A 30 -11.40 3.62 36.40
C ALA A 30 -10.30 3.90 37.44
N GLY A 31 -9.08 3.40 37.20
CA GLY A 31 -7.88 3.71 37.98
C GLY A 31 -7.26 5.03 37.54
N ASN A 32 -6.00 5.01 37.12
CA ASN A 32 -5.34 6.19 36.57
C ASN A 32 -5.76 6.55 35.12
N GLY A 33 -6.56 5.69 34.46
CA GLY A 33 -7.08 5.93 33.12
C GLY A 33 -6.06 5.83 31.98
N LEU A 34 -4.84 5.35 32.23
CA LEU A 34 -3.76 5.34 31.25
C LEU A 34 -2.87 4.08 31.31
N SER A 35 -2.39 3.68 32.49
CA SER A 35 -1.42 2.58 32.64
C SER A 35 -2.08 1.21 32.53
N TYR A 36 -1.57 0.36 31.63
CA TYR A 36 -1.95 -1.04 31.53
C TYR A 36 -1.72 -1.79 32.85
N SER A 37 -0.62 -1.47 33.55
CA SER A 37 -0.22 -2.10 34.81
C SER A 37 -1.02 -1.68 36.04
N ASP A 38 -1.97 -0.75 35.94
CA ASP A 38 -2.87 -0.41 37.04
C ASP A 38 -4.09 -1.36 37.06
N PRO A 39 -4.20 -2.26 38.04
CA PRO A 39 -5.31 -3.23 38.11
C PRO A 39 -6.68 -2.57 38.23
N LEU A 40 -6.77 -1.32 38.72
CA LEU A 40 -8.04 -0.60 38.83
C LEU A 40 -8.56 -0.11 37.46
N ASN A 41 -7.74 -0.12 36.42
CA ASN A 41 -8.20 0.16 35.05
C ASN A 41 -8.94 -1.02 34.42
N TRP A 42 -8.94 -2.21 35.04
CA TRP A 42 -9.55 -3.42 34.50
C TRP A 42 -10.79 -3.83 35.28
N ASP A 43 -11.84 -4.24 34.57
CA ASP A 43 -13.08 -4.75 35.15
C ASP A 43 -12.89 -5.96 36.08
N ILE A 44 -11.88 -6.79 35.79
CA ILE A 44 -11.49 -7.96 36.60
C ILE A 44 -10.61 -7.60 37.80
N GLY A 45 -10.20 -6.34 37.96
CA GLY A 45 -9.41 -5.88 39.11
C GLY A 45 -7.99 -6.43 39.20
N VAL A 46 -7.44 -6.97 38.11
CA VAL A 46 -6.07 -7.47 37.98
C VAL A 46 -5.50 -7.09 36.62
N VAL A 47 -4.17 -7.04 36.50
CA VAL A 47 -3.48 -6.74 35.22
C VAL A 47 -3.52 -7.96 34.31
N PRO A 48 -4.15 -7.91 33.12
CA PRO A 48 -4.31 -9.07 32.25
C PRO A 48 -3.02 -9.36 31.47
N VAL A 49 -2.18 -10.24 32.00
CA VAL A 49 -1.02 -10.84 31.32
C VAL A 49 -1.03 -12.33 31.63
N ASN A 50 -0.93 -13.16 30.60
CA ASN A 50 -0.95 -14.62 30.72
C ASN A 50 0.14 -15.08 31.69
N GLY A 51 -0.21 -15.95 32.64
CA GLY A 51 0.73 -16.45 33.64
C GLY A 51 1.03 -15.50 34.81
N LEU A 52 0.63 -14.23 34.75
CA LEU A 52 0.96 -13.24 35.78
C LEU A 52 0.13 -13.43 37.05
N ASN A 53 -1.18 -13.71 36.91
CA ASN A 53 -2.09 -13.91 38.05
C ASN A 53 -2.48 -15.38 38.23
N GLY A 54 -1.53 -16.29 37.99
CA GLY A 54 -1.77 -17.73 37.98
C GLY A 54 -1.94 -18.27 36.55
N PRO A 55 -2.63 -19.41 36.37
CA PRO A 55 -2.62 -20.14 35.12
C PRO A 55 -3.65 -19.63 34.08
N ASP A 56 -4.39 -18.58 34.41
CA ASP A 56 -5.39 -18.01 33.52
C ASP A 56 -4.74 -17.32 32.31
N THR A 57 -5.49 -17.30 31.22
CA THR A 57 -5.14 -16.55 30.02
C THR A 57 -6.18 -15.49 29.71
N TYR A 58 -5.81 -14.47 28.96
CA TYR A 58 -6.66 -13.28 28.82
C TYR A 58 -7.06 -12.99 27.39
N LYS A 59 -8.35 -12.73 27.21
CA LYS A 59 -8.88 -11.94 26.10
C LYS A 59 -8.97 -10.49 26.59
N VAL A 60 -8.17 -9.62 26.01
CA VAL A 60 -8.10 -8.20 26.36
C VAL A 60 -9.00 -7.40 25.43
N ILE A 61 -9.84 -6.54 25.99
CA ILE A 61 -10.70 -5.63 25.23
C ILE A 61 -10.36 -4.19 25.63
N ILE A 62 -9.90 -3.40 24.68
CA ILE A 62 -9.70 -1.96 24.82
C ILE A 62 -10.82 -1.28 24.02
N PRO A 63 -11.85 -0.70 24.68
CA PRO A 63 -12.98 -0.08 24.00
C PRO A 63 -12.60 1.11 23.09
N ASN A 64 -13.55 1.53 22.26
CA ASN A 64 -13.38 2.66 21.35
C ASN A 64 -12.90 3.93 22.08
N GLY A 65 -11.97 4.65 21.46
CA GLY A 65 -11.47 5.94 21.92
C GLY A 65 -10.64 5.90 23.21
N GLN A 66 -10.29 4.72 23.73
CA GLN A 66 -9.45 4.59 24.92
C GLN A 66 -7.96 4.67 24.55
N THR A 67 -7.15 5.33 25.37
CA THR A 67 -5.69 5.36 25.23
C THR A 67 -5.07 4.58 26.39
N VAL A 68 -4.23 3.60 26.06
CA VAL A 68 -3.58 2.69 27.01
C VAL A 68 -2.08 2.68 26.76
N GLU A 69 -1.31 2.92 27.82
CA GLU A 69 0.14 2.80 27.87
C GLU A 69 0.51 1.44 28.44
N PHE A 70 1.07 0.57 27.61
CA PHE A 70 1.56 -0.73 28.04
C PHE A 70 2.90 -0.55 28.76
N ASP A 71 2.83 -0.42 30.09
CA ASP A 71 3.95 -0.11 30.97
C ASP A 71 4.41 -1.28 31.86
N VAL A 72 3.86 -2.49 31.65
CA VAL A 72 4.13 -3.69 32.45
C VAL A 72 5.62 -4.02 32.47
N ILE A 73 6.25 -4.01 33.65
CA ILE A 73 7.69 -4.21 33.79
C ILE A 73 8.05 -5.68 33.55
N GLY A 74 9.00 -5.93 32.65
CA GLY A 74 9.52 -7.26 32.37
C GLY A 74 9.73 -7.48 30.89
N ALA A 75 9.84 -8.75 30.51
CA ALA A 75 9.80 -9.18 29.12
C ALA A 75 9.01 -10.49 29.00
N GLY A 76 8.57 -10.84 27.79
CA GLY A 76 7.82 -12.04 27.49
C GLY A 76 6.33 -11.93 27.84
N HIS A 77 5.75 -10.73 27.75
CA HIS A 77 4.35 -10.53 28.11
C HIS A 77 3.44 -11.04 27.01
N GLN A 78 2.51 -11.91 27.38
CA GLN A 78 1.57 -12.50 26.46
C GLN A 78 0.13 -12.22 26.87
N VAL A 79 -0.75 -12.04 25.89
CA VAL A 79 -2.20 -12.16 26.02
C VAL A 79 -2.70 -13.13 24.96
N THR A 80 -3.83 -13.79 25.18
CA THR A 80 -4.35 -14.73 24.18
C THR A 80 -5.01 -14.00 23.03
N GLN A 81 -5.92 -13.07 23.33
CA GLN A 81 -6.61 -12.28 22.32
C GLN A 81 -6.58 -10.81 22.69
N LEU A 82 -6.61 -9.93 21.70
CA LEU A 82 -6.70 -8.50 21.86
C LEU A 82 -7.74 -7.94 20.90
N ASP A 83 -8.74 -7.23 21.42
CA ASP A 83 -9.68 -6.44 20.64
C ASP A 83 -9.39 -4.95 20.93
N LEU A 84 -8.82 -4.22 19.97
CA LEU A 84 -8.58 -2.78 20.07
C LEU A 84 -9.63 -2.01 19.26
N GLY A 85 -10.54 -1.33 19.95
CA GLY A 85 -11.66 -0.62 19.36
C GLY A 85 -11.28 0.60 18.52
N THR A 86 -12.21 1.05 17.68
CA THR A 86 -12.04 2.20 16.78
C THR A 86 -11.65 3.47 17.54
N GLY A 87 -10.65 4.17 17.03
CA GLY A 87 -10.11 5.37 17.69
C GLY A 87 -9.36 5.10 18.99
N GLY A 88 -9.30 3.84 19.45
CA GLY A 88 -8.45 3.42 20.56
C GLY A 88 -6.98 3.52 20.19
N VAL A 89 -6.13 3.64 21.20
CA VAL A 89 -4.68 3.74 21.08
C VAL A 89 -4.04 2.80 22.10
N LEU A 90 -3.20 1.88 21.63
CA LEU A 90 -2.34 1.04 22.45
C LEU A 90 -0.88 1.41 22.17
N ASN A 91 -0.25 2.06 23.13
CA ASN A 91 1.15 2.44 23.06
C ASN A 91 1.97 1.39 23.80
N ILE A 92 2.89 0.71 23.12
CA ILE A 92 3.84 -0.19 23.78
C ILE A 92 5.06 0.64 24.18
N ASN A 93 5.20 0.90 25.48
CA ASN A 93 6.22 1.80 25.99
C ASN A 93 7.64 1.28 25.70
N SER A 94 8.62 2.18 25.70
CA SER A 94 10.01 1.81 25.40
C SER A 94 10.57 0.71 26.31
N GLY A 95 11.25 -0.25 25.69
CA GLY A 95 11.79 -1.43 26.38
C GLY A 95 10.70 -2.37 26.91
N ARG A 96 9.51 -2.37 26.29
CA ARG A 96 8.42 -3.32 26.57
C ARG A 96 8.13 -4.18 25.36
N ASP A 97 7.43 -5.26 25.61
CA ASP A 97 6.95 -6.20 24.61
C ASP A 97 5.54 -6.68 24.96
N LEU A 98 4.74 -6.94 23.93
CA LEU A 98 3.45 -7.60 24.05
C LEU A 98 3.24 -8.54 22.86
N GLU A 99 3.03 -9.82 23.13
CA GLU A 99 2.66 -10.84 22.16
C GLU A 99 1.18 -11.23 22.33
N VAL A 100 0.43 -11.27 21.24
CA VAL A 100 -0.95 -11.76 21.16
C VAL A 100 -0.95 -13.13 20.50
N VAL A 101 -1.05 -14.19 21.30
CA VAL A 101 -0.72 -15.55 20.85
C VAL A 101 -1.79 -16.24 20.00
N ASP A 102 -3.03 -15.73 19.97
CA ASP A 102 -4.14 -16.31 19.18
C ASP A 102 -4.70 -15.33 18.15
N SER A 103 -5.27 -14.18 18.55
CA SER A 103 -5.78 -13.20 17.58
C SER A 103 -5.72 -11.77 18.10
N ALA A 104 -5.11 -10.89 17.31
CA ALA A 104 -5.21 -9.44 17.50
C ALA A 104 -6.21 -8.86 16.49
N ASP A 105 -7.33 -8.34 16.98
CA ASP A 105 -8.30 -7.59 16.18
C ASP A 105 -8.08 -6.08 16.41
N ILE A 106 -7.51 -5.40 15.40
CA ILE A 106 -7.09 -4.01 15.51
C ILE A 106 -8.00 -3.12 14.66
N ALA A 107 -8.78 -2.25 15.32
CA ALA A 107 -9.53 -1.14 14.69
C ALA A 107 -9.00 0.25 15.06
N GLY A 108 -8.09 0.31 16.04
CA GLY A 108 -7.45 1.53 16.53
C GLY A 108 -6.01 1.67 16.06
N LEU A 109 -5.22 2.41 16.83
CA LEU A 109 -3.79 2.63 16.62
C LEU A 109 -2.96 1.77 17.58
N VAL A 110 -2.01 1.01 17.06
CA VAL A 110 -0.93 0.43 17.87
C VAL A 110 0.37 1.16 17.55
N THR A 111 1.11 1.57 18.58
CA THR A 111 2.44 2.17 18.41
C THR A 111 3.52 1.45 19.20
N THR A 112 4.71 1.35 18.63
CA THR A 112 5.94 0.95 19.33
C THR A 112 6.98 2.06 19.25
N ASP A 113 7.83 2.15 20.27
CA ASP A 113 8.93 3.12 20.39
C ASP A 113 10.10 2.43 21.09
N ASN A 114 11.05 1.88 20.32
CA ASN A 114 12.08 0.96 20.84
C ASN A 114 11.46 -0.15 21.72
N SER A 115 10.39 -0.76 21.21
CA SER A 115 9.56 -1.76 21.87
C SER A 115 8.94 -2.72 20.85
N THR A 116 8.32 -3.81 21.30
CA THR A 116 7.81 -4.85 20.40
C THR A 116 6.32 -5.10 20.60
N PHE A 117 5.56 -5.16 19.51
CA PHE A 117 4.23 -5.74 19.48
C PHE A 117 4.20 -6.88 18.46
N ASP A 118 3.75 -8.04 18.88
CA ASP A 118 3.58 -9.20 18.00
C ASP A 118 2.12 -9.69 18.03
N GLY A 119 1.36 -9.34 16.98
CA GLY A 119 0.05 -9.90 16.67
C GLY A 119 0.08 -10.77 15.41
N GLY A 120 1.20 -11.44 15.13
CA GLY A 120 1.49 -12.14 13.88
C GLY A 120 0.67 -13.41 13.60
N SER A 121 -0.27 -13.79 14.47
CA SER A 121 -1.13 -14.95 14.24
C SER A 121 -2.01 -14.81 12.98
N ALA A 122 -2.23 -15.93 12.29
CA ALA A 122 -3.09 -15.99 11.11
C ALA A 122 -4.59 -15.72 11.41
N ALA A 123 -5.00 -15.74 12.67
CA ALA A 123 -6.35 -15.37 13.09
C ALA A 123 -6.49 -13.87 13.40
N SER A 124 -5.40 -13.10 13.39
CA SER A 124 -5.44 -11.64 13.59
C SER A 124 -6.13 -10.93 12.42
N THR A 125 -6.82 -9.84 12.71
CA THR A 125 -7.63 -9.09 11.75
C THR A 125 -7.43 -7.59 11.91
N PHE A 126 -7.51 -6.87 10.80
CA PHE A 126 -7.77 -5.44 10.82
C PHE A 126 -9.28 -5.26 10.76
N SER A 127 -9.88 -4.71 11.82
CA SER A 127 -11.32 -4.41 11.87
C SER A 127 -11.59 -2.91 11.81
N GLY A 128 -12.86 -2.56 11.70
CA GLY A 128 -13.28 -1.18 11.56
C GLY A 128 -12.81 -0.55 10.25
N ASN A 129 -12.51 0.74 10.32
CA ASN A 129 -12.30 1.59 9.13
C ASN A 129 -11.15 2.60 9.30
N GLN A 130 -10.35 2.48 10.36
CA GLN A 130 -9.16 3.30 10.63
C GLN A 130 -8.10 2.57 11.49
N PRO A 131 -7.79 1.28 11.23
CA PRO A 131 -6.67 0.62 11.89
C PRO A 131 -5.35 1.30 11.54
N ARG A 132 -4.42 1.44 12.48
CA ARG A 132 -3.13 2.09 12.24
C ARG A 132 -2.00 1.40 13.00
N LEU A 133 -0.81 1.36 12.41
CA LEU A 133 0.37 0.73 13.00
C LEU A 133 1.60 1.64 12.83
N TYR A 134 2.20 2.09 13.94
CA TYR A 134 3.39 2.95 13.91
C TYR A 134 4.55 2.35 14.70
N ALA A 135 5.65 2.02 14.02
CA ALA A 135 6.92 1.64 14.64
C ALA A 135 7.90 2.82 14.62
N ASN A 136 8.39 3.21 15.80
CA ASN A 136 9.28 4.36 15.97
C ASN A 136 10.58 3.97 16.67
N ALA A 137 11.66 4.69 16.35
CA ALA A 137 12.96 4.65 17.04
C ALA A 137 13.48 3.24 17.38
N GLY A 138 13.37 2.28 16.46
CA GLY A 138 13.82 0.90 16.66
C GLY A 138 12.72 -0.06 17.15
N GLY A 139 11.46 0.37 17.20
CA GLY A 139 10.33 -0.47 17.56
C GLY A 139 9.96 -1.48 16.47
N SER A 140 9.36 -2.60 16.84
CA SER A 140 8.93 -3.66 15.93
C SER A 140 7.44 -3.97 16.10
N LEU A 141 6.70 -4.03 15.01
CA LEU A 141 5.26 -4.30 14.95
C LEU A 141 4.98 -5.40 13.92
N THR A 142 4.55 -6.57 14.38
CA THR A 142 4.14 -7.67 13.50
C THR A 142 2.62 -7.86 13.58
N HIS A 143 1.94 -8.07 12.45
CA HIS A 143 0.51 -8.36 12.45
C HIS A 143 0.13 -9.32 11.31
N GLY A 144 -0.71 -10.32 11.63
CA GLY A 144 -1.06 -11.41 10.71
C GLY A 144 -2.29 -11.18 9.81
N GLY A 145 -2.91 -9.99 9.87
CA GLY A 145 -4.10 -9.66 9.08
C GLY A 145 -3.88 -9.72 7.57
N THR A 146 -4.83 -10.31 6.84
CA THR A 146 -4.73 -10.59 5.39
C THR A 146 -5.35 -9.55 4.48
N SER A 147 -6.20 -8.67 5.02
CA SER A 147 -6.81 -7.55 4.31
C SER A 147 -6.85 -6.33 5.21
N TYR A 148 -6.62 -5.15 4.63
CA TYR A 148 -6.57 -3.90 5.35
C TYR A 148 -7.51 -2.90 4.66
N THR A 149 -8.41 -2.30 5.45
CA THR A 149 -9.35 -1.27 4.97
C THR A 149 -9.20 -0.01 5.81
N ASN A 150 -9.03 1.13 5.16
CA ASN A 150 -9.11 2.43 5.82
C ASN A 150 -9.99 3.38 5.00
N THR A 151 -11.09 3.81 5.59
CA THR A 151 -12.07 4.71 4.98
C THR A 151 -12.42 5.90 5.87
N THR A 152 -11.74 6.07 7.01
CA THR A 152 -12.01 7.18 7.94
C THR A 152 -10.79 7.95 8.42
N HIS A 153 -9.57 7.47 8.13
CA HIS A 153 -8.33 8.15 8.48
C HIS A 153 -7.56 8.67 7.26
N THR A 154 -6.87 9.79 7.44
CA THR A 154 -5.97 10.43 6.47
C THR A 154 -4.64 10.72 7.17
N GLY A 155 -3.53 10.78 6.42
CA GLY A 155 -2.19 10.83 6.98
C GLY A 155 -1.58 9.43 7.07
N ASP A 156 -0.61 9.24 7.96
CA ASP A 156 0.06 7.94 8.09
C ASP A 156 -0.89 6.87 8.61
N ILE A 157 -0.97 5.74 7.91
CA ILE A 157 -1.82 4.60 8.27
C ILE A 157 -0.97 3.40 8.70
N ILE A 158 0.18 3.22 8.05
CA ILE A 158 1.24 2.30 8.41
C ILE A 158 2.53 3.09 8.34
N ARG A 159 3.33 3.08 9.41
CA ARG A 159 4.58 3.84 9.45
C ARG A 159 5.68 3.08 10.17
N ALA A 160 6.84 3.00 9.54
CA ALA A 160 8.09 2.66 10.19
C ALA A 160 9.06 3.85 10.06
N GLU A 161 9.49 4.40 11.19
CA GLU A 161 10.33 5.59 11.22
C GLU A 161 11.50 5.45 12.19
N GLY A 162 12.71 5.68 11.68
CA GLY A 162 13.96 5.57 12.43
C GLY A 162 14.65 4.21 12.25
N ALA A 163 15.96 4.20 12.48
CA ALA A 163 16.80 3.03 12.28
C ALA A 163 16.34 1.86 13.17
N GLY A 164 16.15 0.69 12.55
CA GLY A 164 15.67 -0.52 13.22
C GLY A 164 14.16 -0.58 13.42
N SER A 165 13.41 0.46 13.07
CA SER A 165 11.94 0.42 13.13
C SER A 165 11.39 -0.51 12.06
N LEU A 166 10.47 -1.39 12.43
CA LEU A 166 9.86 -2.38 11.55
C LEU A 166 8.34 -2.43 11.74
N VAL A 167 7.59 -2.33 10.65
CA VAL A 167 6.22 -2.85 10.58
C VAL A 167 6.21 -4.02 9.59
N SER A 168 5.95 -5.25 10.07
CA SER A 168 5.93 -6.47 9.26
C SER A 168 4.52 -7.02 9.11
N LEU A 169 4.06 -7.07 7.85
CA LEU A 169 2.72 -7.52 7.44
C LEU A 169 2.84 -8.55 6.29
N PRO A 170 3.59 -9.65 6.48
CA PRO A 170 3.96 -10.55 5.39
C PRO A 170 2.77 -11.35 4.83
N THR A 171 1.63 -11.37 5.54
CA THR A 171 0.39 -12.04 5.13
C THR A 171 -0.64 -11.10 4.52
N LEU A 172 -0.38 -9.79 4.52
CA LEU A 172 -1.34 -8.79 4.03
C LEU A 172 -1.41 -8.86 2.50
N GLY A 173 -2.49 -9.44 1.96
CA GLY A 173 -2.65 -9.65 0.51
C GLY A 173 -3.31 -8.49 -0.22
N SER A 174 -4.09 -7.67 0.49
CA SER A 174 -4.87 -6.58 -0.12
C SER A 174 -5.00 -5.35 0.79
N ILE A 175 -4.94 -4.17 0.16
CA ILE A 175 -5.22 -2.88 0.79
C ILE A 175 -6.36 -2.19 0.03
N ASN A 176 -7.35 -1.69 0.77
CA ASN A 176 -8.47 -0.94 0.21
C ASN A 176 -8.66 0.40 0.95
N THR A 177 -8.51 1.49 0.21
CA THR A 177 -8.74 2.86 0.68
C THR A 177 -9.80 3.58 -0.15
N ASP A 178 -10.69 2.82 -0.81
CA ASP A 178 -11.77 3.35 -1.66
C ASP A 178 -12.80 4.14 -0.84
N HIS A 179 -12.45 5.39 -0.60
CA HIS A 179 -13.27 6.37 0.08
C HIS A 179 -13.05 7.75 -0.53
N ASP A 180 -14.07 8.60 -0.38
CA ASP A 180 -14.04 10.01 -0.72
C ASP A 180 -14.36 10.81 0.55
N PHE A 181 -13.32 11.37 1.14
CA PHE A 181 -13.36 12.24 2.31
C PHE A 181 -13.75 13.69 1.95
N GLY A 182 -13.74 14.04 0.66
CA GLY A 182 -13.84 15.40 0.17
C GLY A 182 -12.51 16.16 0.23
N GLY A 183 -12.29 17.04 -0.74
CA GLY A 183 -11.01 17.74 -0.92
C GLY A 183 -10.07 16.88 -1.77
N SER A 184 -8.95 16.43 -1.19
CA SER A 184 -8.01 15.48 -1.80
C SER A 184 -7.04 14.87 -0.76
N PRO A 185 -7.49 14.37 0.41
CA PRO A 185 -6.59 13.80 1.40
C PRO A 185 -5.80 12.58 0.93
N ILE A 186 -4.70 12.34 1.64
CA ILE A 186 -3.75 11.28 1.34
C ILE A 186 -3.63 10.37 2.56
N SER A 187 -3.95 9.09 2.39
CA SER A 187 -3.55 8.02 3.31
C SER A 187 -2.15 7.57 2.95
N THR A 188 -1.23 7.45 3.91
CA THR A 188 0.19 7.22 3.64
C THR A 188 0.69 5.96 4.34
N ILE A 189 1.34 5.10 3.58
CA ILE A 189 2.19 4.02 4.06
C ILE A 189 3.62 4.52 3.94
N ALA A 190 4.28 4.73 5.08
CA ALA A 190 5.54 5.44 5.13
C ALA A 190 6.67 4.57 5.71
N ALA A 191 7.80 4.56 5.01
CA ALA A 191 9.08 4.11 5.52
C ALA A 191 10.06 5.28 5.48
N ARG A 192 10.44 5.78 6.66
CA ARG A 192 11.27 6.99 6.82
C ARG A 192 12.49 6.69 7.69
N ASP A 193 13.59 7.41 7.46
CA ASP A 193 14.79 7.39 8.31
C ASP A 193 15.32 5.97 8.58
N SER A 194 15.49 5.16 7.53
CA SER A 194 15.89 3.73 7.60
C SER A 194 14.90 2.78 8.29
N GLY A 195 13.64 3.20 8.47
CA GLY A 195 12.54 2.31 8.85
C GLY A 195 12.16 1.35 7.72
N LEU A 196 11.64 0.17 8.08
CA LEU A 196 11.21 -0.87 7.15
C LEU A 196 9.72 -1.17 7.31
N VAL A 197 8.99 -1.13 6.20
CA VAL A 197 7.64 -1.68 6.11
C VAL A 197 7.69 -2.91 5.20
N ASP A 198 7.44 -4.09 5.77
CA ASP A 198 7.37 -5.34 5.02
C ASP A 198 5.92 -5.60 4.61
N LEU A 199 5.66 -5.45 3.31
CA LEU A 199 4.41 -5.81 2.64
C LEU A 199 4.66 -6.91 1.59
N SER A 200 5.61 -7.81 1.85
CA SER A 200 6.03 -8.86 0.91
C SER A 200 4.91 -9.80 0.45
N GLY A 201 3.78 -9.85 1.17
CA GLY A 201 2.57 -10.58 0.78
C GLY A 201 1.55 -9.77 -0.04
N LEU A 202 1.73 -8.46 -0.20
CA LEU A 202 0.76 -7.58 -0.83
C LEU A 202 0.71 -7.81 -2.33
N THR A 203 -0.48 -8.13 -2.85
CA THR A 203 -0.68 -8.43 -4.28
C THR A 203 -1.61 -7.45 -4.97
N THR A 204 -2.55 -6.85 -4.23
CA THR A 204 -3.59 -5.99 -4.81
C THR A 204 -3.78 -4.73 -3.97
N VAL A 205 -3.94 -3.59 -4.65
CA VAL A 205 -4.20 -2.30 -4.02
C VAL A 205 -5.38 -1.63 -4.68
N VAL A 206 -6.28 -1.08 -3.87
CA VAL A 206 -7.33 -0.14 -4.28
C VAL A 206 -7.10 1.17 -3.55
N GLY A 207 -6.77 2.22 -4.31
CA GLY A 207 -6.46 3.56 -3.81
C GLY A 207 -7.68 4.38 -3.37
N GLY A 208 -7.48 5.69 -3.24
CA GLY A 208 -8.52 6.65 -2.87
C GLY A 208 -9.43 7.03 -4.05
N ARG A 209 -10.65 7.46 -3.75
CA ARG A 209 -11.65 7.90 -4.74
C ARG A 209 -11.59 9.43 -4.90
N SER A 210 -12.11 9.96 -6.01
CA SER A 210 -12.23 11.41 -6.20
C SER A 210 -10.84 12.09 -6.18
N GLY A 211 -10.60 13.06 -5.30
CA GLY A 211 -9.27 13.67 -5.14
C GLY A 211 -8.31 12.86 -4.26
N ASP A 212 -8.81 11.83 -3.57
CA ASP A 212 -8.10 11.18 -2.48
C ASP A 212 -7.13 10.15 -3.01
N SER A 213 -6.12 9.77 -2.22
CA SER A 213 -5.20 8.72 -2.64
C SER A 213 -4.62 7.91 -1.51
N LEU A 214 -4.13 6.73 -1.88
CA LEU A 214 -3.14 6.00 -1.10
C LEU A 214 -1.74 6.34 -1.61
N ARG A 215 -0.85 6.74 -0.70
CA ARG A 215 0.57 6.99 -0.98
C ARG A 215 1.42 5.90 -0.35
N PHE A 216 2.35 5.35 -1.14
CA PHE A 216 3.52 4.65 -0.65
C PHE A 216 4.70 5.62 -0.65
N GLU A 217 5.28 5.88 0.50
CA GLU A 217 6.35 6.86 0.67
C GLU A 217 7.61 6.21 1.23
N VAL A 218 8.70 6.26 0.46
CA VAL A 218 10.05 5.88 0.89
C VAL A 218 10.93 7.12 0.94
N GLN A 219 11.46 7.42 2.12
CA GLN A 219 12.30 8.60 2.33
C GLN A 219 13.48 8.28 3.24
N SER A 220 14.59 8.99 3.03
CA SER A 220 15.77 8.98 3.92
C SER A 220 16.27 7.57 4.23
N GLY A 221 16.34 6.72 3.19
CA GLY A 221 16.84 5.35 3.30
C GLY A 221 15.85 4.33 3.88
N GLY A 222 14.59 4.70 4.10
CA GLY A 222 13.53 3.75 4.43
C GLY A 222 13.25 2.77 3.30
N ALA A 223 12.54 1.67 3.59
CA ALA A 223 12.17 0.69 2.58
C ALA A 223 10.74 0.19 2.77
N ILE A 224 10.01 0.02 1.67
CA ILE A 224 8.73 -0.70 1.63
C ILE A 224 8.92 -1.89 0.70
N ASP A 225 8.74 -3.12 1.21
CA ASP A 225 8.79 -4.32 0.39
C ASP A 225 7.46 -4.49 -0.37
N LEU A 226 7.48 -4.25 -1.68
CA LEU A 226 6.34 -4.43 -2.60
C LEU A 226 6.63 -5.50 -3.66
N THR A 227 7.53 -6.43 -3.36
CA THR A 227 8.02 -7.43 -4.32
C THR A 227 6.93 -8.30 -4.95
N SER A 228 5.78 -8.44 -4.27
CA SER A 228 4.63 -9.23 -4.72
C SER A 228 3.48 -8.41 -5.30
N LEU A 229 3.56 -7.07 -5.34
CA LEU A 229 2.45 -6.22 -5.78
C LEU A 229 2.23 -6.43 -7.29
N GLN A 230 1.06 -6.99 -7.64
CA GLN A 230 0.72 -7.38 -9.01
C GLN A 230 -0.23 -6.39 -9.68
N SER A 231 -1.20 -5.85 -8.94
CA SER A 231 -2.19 -4.96 -9.52
C SER A 231 -2.58 -3.78 -8.63
N ILE A 232 -2.80 -2.66 -9.28
CA ILE A 232 -3.50 -1.49 -8.75
C ILE A 232 -4.83 -1.42 -9.47
N GLY A 233 -5.93 -1.45 -8.73
CA GLY A 233 -7.25 -1.66 -9.30
C GLY A 233 -8.32 -0.70 -8.80
N GLY A 234 -9.50 -0.88 -9.39
CA GLY A 234 -10.72 -0.22 -8.96
C GLY A 234 -10.91 1.20 -9.50
N GLN A 235 -10.08 1.65 -10.44
CA GLN A 235 -10.11 3.01 -11.00
C GLN A 235 -9.93 4.06 -9.89
N ARG A 236 -8.86 3.87 -9.11
CA ARG A 236 -8.58 4.68 -7.91
C ARG A 236 -7.17 5.25 -7.94
N ASN A 237 -6.96 6.28 -7.13
CA ASN A 237 -5.73 7.03 -7.15
C ASN A 237 -4.70 6.44 -6.18
N VAL A 238 -3.52 6.15 -6.72
CA VAL A 238 -2.35 5.71 -5.94
C VAL A 238 -1.16 6.60 -6.27
N ARG A 239 -0.32 6.86 -5.25
CA ARG A 239 0.90 7.65 -5.36
C ARG A 239 2.07 6.83 -4.87
N PHE A 240 3.18 6.90 -5.60
CA PHE A 240 4.47 6.40 -5.16
C PHE A 240 5.42 7.58 -5.05
N THR A 241 5.93 7.83 -3.84
CA THR A 241 6.80 8.97 -3.56
C THR A 241 8.15 8.47 -3.09
N SER A 242 9.22 8.95 -3.73
CA SER A 242 10.59 8.64 -3.35
C SER A 242 11.50 9.86 -3.47
N ASP A 243 12.37 10.06 -2.48
CA ASP A 243 13.40 11.09 -2.46
C ASP A 243 14.73 10.66 -3.12
N GLY A 244 14.69 9.58 -3.92
CA GLY A 244 15.86 8.90 -4.49
C GLY A 244 16.20 7.59 -3.77
N THR A 245 15.50 7.32 -2.66
CA THR A 245 15.49 6.00 -2.02
C THR A 245 14.90 4.94 -2.97
N ALA A 246 15.52 3.76 -3.04
CA ALA A 246 15.10 2.71 -3.98
C ALA A 246 13.62 2.34 -3.79
N LEU A 247 12.91 2.20 -4.91
CA LEU A 247 11.51 1.78 -4.97
C LEU A 247 11.39 0.74 -6.08
N ASP A 248 11.10 -0.50 -5.70
CA ASP A 248 11.04 -1.63 -6.61
C ASP A 248 9.59 -2.14 -6.73
N LEU A 249 9.13 -2.30 -7.96
CA LEU A 249 7.79 -2.83 -8.29
C LEU A 249 7.91 -3.97 -9.32
N PRO A 250 8.68 -5.04 -9.02
CA PRO A 250 9.10 -6.02 -10.03
C PRO A 250 7.95 -6.87 -10.56
N ALA A 251 6.86 -7.03 -9.80
CA ALA A 251 5.72 -7.86 -10.16
C ALA A 251 4.50 -7.06 -10.68
N LEU A 252 4.56 -5.71 -10.67
CA LEU A 252 3.41 -4.88 -11.02
C LEU A 252 3.10 -5.05 -12.51
N ALA A 253 1.96 -5.67 -12.81
CA ALA A 253 1.57 -6.08 -14.15
C ALA A 253 0.45 -5.23 -14.73
N THR A 254 -0.50 -4.80 -13.89
CA THR A 254 -1.67 -4.04 -14.33
C THR A 254 -1.96 -2.85 -13.42
N ILE A 255 -2.32 -1.74 -14.05
CA ILE A 255 -2.81 -0.53 -13.38
C ILE A 255 -4.16 -0.16 -13.99
N GLU A 256 -5.20 -0.05 -13.15
CA GLU A 256 -6.53 0.46 -13.47
C GLU A 256 -6.88 1.61 -12.51
N GLY A 257 -6.74 2.85 -12.99
CA GLY A 257 -6.89 4.09 -12.23
C GLY A 257 -5.65 4.99 -12.33
N ALA A 258 -5.67 6.15 -11.69
CA ALA A 258 -4.52 7.06 -11.76
C ALA A 258 -3.40 6.69 -10.79
N VAL A 259 -2.24 6.40 -11.35
CA VAL A 259 -1.00 6.27 -10.59
C VAL A 259 -0.08 7.45 -10.89
N VAL A 260 0.48 8.04 -9.84
CA VAL A 260 1.49 9.09 -9.97
C VAL A 260 2.79 8.62 -9.31
N PHE A 261 3.88 8.67 -10.08
CA PHE A 261 5.23 8.39 -9.60
C PHE A 261 5.96 9.72 -9.31
N GLU A 262 5.97 10.12 -8.05
CA GLU A 262 6.66 11.30 -7.54
C GLU A 262 8.12 10.94 -7.20
N LEU A 263 8.95 10.83 -8.23
CA LEU A 263 10.35 10.40 -8.13
C LEU A 263 11.33 11.57 -8.08
N ALA A 264 12.43 11.41 -7.34
CA ALA A 264 13.51 12.38 -7.30
C ALA A 264 14.21 12.52 -8.67
N THR A 265 14.88 13.65 -8.87
CA THR A 265 15.73 13.90 -10.05
C THR A 265 16.79 12.80 -10.20
N GLY A 266 16.94 12.26 -11.40
CA GLY A 266 17.93 11.23 -11.70
C GLY A 266 17.56 9.81 -11.27
N GLN A 267 16.38 9.61 -10.69
CA GLN A 267 15.95 8.30 -10.20
C GLN A 267 15.52 7.37 -11.34
N THR A 268 15.86 6.09 -11.19
CA THR A 268 15.38 5.01 -12.06
C THR A 268 14.24 4.26 -11.37
N LEU A 269 13.17 4.01 -12.12
CA LEU A 269 12.10 3.09 -11.75
C LEU A 269 11.97 2.00 -12.81
N ASP A 270 12.11 0.75 -12.37
CA ASP A 270 11.95 -0.42 -13.23
C ASP A 270 10.56 -1.05 -13.01
N LEU A 271 9.81 -1.20 -14.10
CA LEU A 271 8.47 -1.80 -14.18
C LEU A 271 8.50 -2.97 -15.18
N PRO A 272 9.32 -4.01 -14.93
CA PRO A 272 9.63 -5.04 -15.92
C PRO A 272 8.43 -5.92 -16.29
N SER A 273 7.41 -5.99 -15.43
CA SER A 273 6.20 -6.78 -15.64
C SER A 273 4.98 -5.97 -16.07
N LEU A 274 5.06 -4.64 -16.11
CA LEU A 274 3.90 -3.80 -16.43
C LEU A 274 3.53 -3.99 -17.89
N THR A 275 2.34 -4.54 -18.15
CA THR A 275 1.83 -4.78 -19.51
C THR A 275 0.69 -3.83 -19.89
N PHE A 276 -0.06 -3.35 -18.89
CA PHE A 276 -1.29 -2.59 -19.08
C PHE A 276 -1.41 -1.45 -18.07
N TYR A 277 -1.69 -0.24 -18.55
CA TYR A 277 -2.01 0.91 -17.70
C TYR A 277 -3.19 1.68 -18.30
N ASP A 278 -4.33 1.58 -17.64
CA ASP A 278 -5.58 2.26 -17.97
C ASP A 278 -5.94 3.29 -16.88
N GLY A 279 -5.91 4.57 -17.25
CA GLY A 279 -6.29 5.70 -16.40
C GLY A 279 -7.80 5.96 -16.37
N THR A 280 -8.60 5.28 -17.19
CA THR A 280 -10.01 5.62 -17.40
C THR A 280 -10.84 5.50 -16.12
N GLY A 281 -11.82 6.39 -16.01
CA GLY A 281 -12.71 6.45 -14.85
C GLY A 281 -12.06 7.00 -13.59
N SER A 282 -10.77 7.32 -13.64
CA SER A 282 -10.09 8.06 -12.59
C SER A 282 -10.55 9.53 -12.58
N SER A 283 -10.68 10.08 -11.39
CA SER A 283 -10.94 11.50 -11.13
C SER A 283 -9.66 12.32 -10.99
N PHE A 284 -8.51 11.66 -10.99
CA PHE A 284 -7.18 12.27 -11.02
C PHE A 284 -6.47 11.91 -12.33
N GLU A 285 -5.56 12.77 -12.78
CA GLU A 285 -4.78 12.55 -14.00
C GLU A 285 -3.82 11.37 -13.81
N ALA A 286 -3.94 10.36 -14.67
CA ALA A 286 -3.04 9.23 -14.71
C ALA A 286 -1.80 9.61 -15.50
N THR A 287 -0.60 9.37 -14.96
CA THR A 287 0.65 9.79 -15.62
C THR A 287 1.71 8.68 -15.63
N LEU A 288 2.52 8.65 -16.69
CA LEU A 288 3.75 7.84 -16.75
C LEU A 288 4.92 8.73 -17.13
N SER A 289 5.42 9.47 -16.15
CA SER A 289 6.27 10.63 -16.35
C SER A 289 7.60 10.49 -15.59
N PRO A 290 8.72 10.15 -16.26
CA PRO A 290 10.04 10.18 -15.63
C PRO A 290 10.39 11.59 -15.15
N SER A 291 11.07 11.69 -14.00
CA SER A 291 11.57 12.96 -13.47
C SER A 291 12.71 13.53 -14.33
N THR A 292 13.15 14.77 -14.03
CA THR A 292 14.36 15.35 -14.64
C THR A 292 15.55 14.42 -14.48
N ASN A 293 16.25 14.09 -15.57
CA ASN A 293 17.31 13.08 -15.66
C ASN A 293 16.91 11.67 -15.18
N GLY A 294 15.65 11.43 -14.86
CA GLY A 294 15.13 10.16 -14.38
C GLY A 294 14.88 9.18 -15.51
N THR A 295 14.72 7.90 -15.16
CA THR A 295 14.43 6.83 -16.10
C THR A 295 13.24 6.00 -15.63
N ILE A 296 12.29 5.73 -16.50
CA ILE A 296 11.27 4.69 -16.29
C ILE A 296 11.46 3.61 -17.35
N ASN A 297 11.64 2.37 -16.92
CA ASN A 297 11.75 1.19 -17.80
C ASN A 297 10.50 0.33 -17.67
N ALA A 298 9.59 0.43 -18.64
CA ALA A 298 8.36 -0.34 -18.76
C ALA A 298 8.33 -1.12 -20.08
N ASN A 299 9.40 -1.86 -20.37
CA ASN A 299 9.61 -2.47 -21.70
C ASN A 299 8.58 -3.53 -22.09
N ALA A 300 7.85 -4.10 -21.12
CA ALA A 300 6.76 -5.04 -21.35
C ALA A 300 5.39 -4.36 -21.60
N LEU A 301 5.31 -3.04 -21.44
CA LEU A 301 4.08 -2.27 -21.57
C LEU A 301 3.61 -2.33 -23.02
N THR A 302 2.41 -2.86 -23.25
CA THR A 302 1.81 -2.96 -24.59
C THR A 302 0.70 -1.96 -24.83
N ASP A 303 0.01 -1.57 -23.75
CA ASP A 303 -1.21 -0.77 -23.81
C ASP A 303 -1.21 0.30 -22.72
N LEU A 304 -1.45 1.54 -23.15
CA LEU A 304 -1.55 2.72 -22.30
C LEU A 304 -2.78 3.52 -22.75
N ASP A 305 -3.81 3.55 -21.91
CA ASP A 305 -5.09 4.21 -22.18
C ASP A 305 -5.38 5.29 -21.15
N ASP A 306 -5.79 6.47 -21.60
CA ASP A 306 -6.14 7.63 -20.75
C ASP A 306 -5.04 8.02 -19.74
N VAL A 307 -3.79 7.94 -20.17
CA VAL A 307 -2.59 8.23 -19.37
C VAL A 307 -1.71 9.24 -20.08
N ASP A 308 -1.30 10.29 -19.37
CA ASP A 308 -0.45 11.35 -19.90
C ASP A 308 1.05 11.02 -19.72
N ILE A 309 1.82 11.26 -20.78
CA ILE A 309 3.27 11.09 -20.83
C ILE A 309 3.92 12.47 -20.95
N THR A 310 4.58 12.89 -19.86
CA THR A 310 5.46 14.05 -19.84
C THR A 310 6.83 13.64 -19.32
N ILE A 311 7.88 13.86 -20.10
CA ILE A 311 9.24 13.46 -19.70
C ILE A 311 9.98 14.67 -19.12
N GLY A 312 10.53 14.56 -17.92
CA GLY A 312 11.39 15.61 -17.36
C GLY A 312 12.61 15.88 -18.25
N ASP A 313 13.19 17.08 -18.17
CA ASP A 313 14.41 17.42 -18.94
C ASP A 313 15.53 16.40 -18.69
N GLY A 314 16.17 15.89 -19.76
CA GLY A 314 17.16 14.81 -19.67
C GLY A 314 16.59 13.42 -19.33
N GLY A 315 15.28 13.29 -19.12
CA GLY A 315 14.63 12.06 -18.71
C GLY A 315 14.44 11.05 -19.86
N THR A 316 14.22 9.79 -19.48
CA THR A 316 14.02 8.66 -20.41
C THR A 316 12.81 7.80 -20.02
N LEU A 317 11.91 7.56 -20.97
CA LEU A 317 10.89 6.52 -20.89
C LEU A 317 11.19 5.42 -21.91
N SER A 318 11.38 4.19 -21.45
CA SER A 318 11.57 3.02 -22.29
C SER A 318 10.35 2.09 -22.18
N ALA A 319 9.56 2.01 -23.25
CA ALA A 319 8.37 1.19 -23.40
C ALA A 319 8.40 0.46 -24.75
N THR A 320 9.44 -0.37 -24.97
CA THR A 320 9.76 -0.97 -26.29
C THR A 320 8.67 -1.83 -26.91
N SER A 321 7.70 -2.31 -26.12
CA SER A 321 6.57 -3.11 -26.59
C SER A 321 5.26 -2.30 -26.73
N LEU A 322 5.29 -0.98 -26.51
CA LEU A 322 4.09 -0.15 -26.54
C LEU A 322 3.54 -0.06 -27.96
N GLU A 323 2.33 -0.59 -28.16
CA GLU A 323 1.64 -0.64 -29.45
C GLU A 323 0.35 0.20 -29.45
N THR A 324 -0.31 0.31 -28.30
CA THR A 324 -1.55 1.09 -28.11
C THR A 324 -1.28 2.27 -27.18
N PHE A 325 -1.57 3.48 -27.66
CA PHE A 325 -1.55 4.71 -26.87
C PHE A 325 -2.82 5.51 -27.14
N THR A 326 -3.86 5.31 -26.33
CA THR A 326 -5.18 5.90 -26.59
C THR A 326 -5.56 6.92 -25.52
N ARG A 327 -6.37 7.91 -25.90
CA ARG A 327 -6.97 8.96 -25.04
C ARG A 327 -6.02 9.91 -24.28
N GLY A 328 -4.77 9.50 -24.03
CA GLY A 328 -3.76 10.26 -23.33
C GLY A 328 -3.08 11.36 -24.16
N SER A 329 -2.23 12.14 -23.51
CA SER A 329 -1.40 13.16 -24.12
C SER A 329 0.08 12.83 -24.00
N LEU A 330 0.80 12.88 -25.13
CA LEU A 330 2.25 12.76 -25.18
C LEU A 330 2.85 14.13 -25.49
N THR A 331 3.66 14.66 -24.56
CA THR A 331 4.48 15.84 -24.81
C THR A 331 5.97 15.47 -24.82
N LEU A 332 6.63 15.72 -25.95
CA LEU A 332 8.06 15.40 -26.14
C LEU A 332 8.84 16.58 -26.74
N GLY A 333 9.81 17.08 -26.00
CA GLY A 333 10.69 18.20 -26.35
C GLY A 333 12.17 17.83 -26.47
N ALA A 334 13.01 18.86 -26.48
CA ALA A 334 14.47 18.68 -26.52
C ALA A 334 14.96 17.91 -25.28
N ASN A 335 16.06 17.16 -25.43
CA ASN A 335 16.72 16.38 -24.37
C ASN A 335 15.87 15.30 -23.67
N GLN A 336 14.67 15.01 -24.16
CA GLN A 336 13.82 13.94 -23.64
C GLN A 336 13.94 12.72 -24.55
N THR A 337 14.00 11.53 -23.95
CA THR A 337 14.09 10.27 -24.69
C THR A 337 12.84 9.43 -24.46
N LEU A 338 12.15 9.11 -25.55
CA LEU A 338 11.05 8.15 -25.57
C LEU A 338 11.41 7.02 -26.53
N THR A 339 11.33 5.78 -26.04
CA THR A 339 11.43 4.57 -26.87
C THR A 339 10.11 3.82 -26.77
N THR A 340 9.42 3.63 -27.89
CA THR A 340 8.16 2.85 -27.96
C THR A 340 8.30 1.67 -28.92
N GLY A 341 7.33 0.76 -28.89
CA GLY A 341 7.05 -0.12 -30.02
C GLY A 341 6.42 0.63 -31.21
N PRO A 342 5.96 -0.09 -32.24
CA PRO A 342 5.21 0.50 -33.33
C PRO A 342 3.82 0.90 -32.81
N LEU A 343 3.58 2.21 -32.65
CA LEU A 343 2.28 2.73 -32.22
C LEU A 343 1.23 2.46 -33.31
N THR A 344 0.50 1.34 -33.21
CA THR A 344 -0.50 0.88 -34.19
C THR A 344 -1.90 1.38 -33.89
N ASN A 345 -2.16 1.81 -32.66
CA ASN A 345 -3.40 2.45 -32.27
C ASN A 345 -3.10 3.71 -31.44
N ILE A 346 -3.59 4.85 -31.91
CA ILE A 346 -3.39 6.15 -31.27
C ILE A 346 -4.71 6.92 -31.07
N ASN A 347 -5.85 6.23 -31.09
CA ASN A 347 -7.17 6.86 -31.05
C ASN A 347 -7.40 7.72 -29.79
N GLY A 348 -7.97 8.90 -29.95
CA GLY A 348 -8.24 9.88 -28.90
C GLY A 348 -6.99 10.50 -28.27
N SER A 349 -5.79 10.11 -28.72
CA SER A 349 -4.54 10.61 -28.16
C SER A 349 -4.11 11.93 -28.77
N ALA A 350 -3.42 12.76 -27.99
CA ALA A 350 -2.73 13.93 -28.49
C ALA A 350 -1.21 13.73 -28.47
N ILE A 351 -0.52 14.12 -29.54
CA ILE A 351 0.93 14.01 -29.67
C ILE A 351 1.50 15.39 -29.99
N LEU A 352 2.24 15.95 -29.03
CA LEU A 352 2.84 17.27 -29.11
C LEU A 352 4.36 17.17 -29.11
N LEU A 353 4.97 17.40 -30.27
CA LEU A 353 6.42 17.37 -30.44
C LEU A 353 7.02 18.77 -30.56
N SER A 354 8.19 18.94 -29.96
CA SER A 354 9.01 20.13 -30.11
C SER A 354 10.51 19.81 -30.09
N GLY A 355 11.36 20.82 -30.28
CA GLY A 355 12.79 20.70 -29.93
C GLY A 355 13.63 19.76 -30.80
N GLY A 356 13.27 19.56 -32.08
CA GLY A 356 14.06 18.75 -33.03
C GLY A 356 13.84 17.24 -32.91
N ARG A 357 12.72 16.81 -32.33
CA ARG A 357 12.36 15.40 -32.13
C ARG A 357 11.68 14.80 -33.35
N THR A 358 11.95 13.52 -33.60
CA THR A 358 11.22 12.72 -34.59
C THR A 358 10.46 11.60 -33.88
N LEU A 359 9.18 11.44 -34.20
CA LEU A 359 8.36 10.29 -33.83
C LEU A 359 7.56 9.85 -35.06
N SER A 360 7.60 8.55 -35.37
CA SER A 360 6.75 7.95 -36.39
C SER A 360 5.71 7.07 -35.73
N VAL A 361 4.47 7.15 -36.20
CA VAL A 361 3.40 6.22 -35.81
C VAL A 361 3.25 5.13 -36.87
N SER A 362 2.65 4.00 -36.48
CA SER A 362 2.31 2.90 -37.39
C SER A 362 0.80 2.71 -37.57
N ALA A 363 -0.01 3.53 -36.89
CA ALA A 363 -1.46 3.52 -36.99
C ALA A 363 -1.91 3.84 -38.42
N THR A 364 -2.94 3.14 -38.90
CA THR A 364 -3.53 3.34 -40.23
C THR A 364 -4.80 4.19 -40.21
N THR A 365 -5.38 4.34 -39.03
CA THR A 365 -6.57 5.15 -38.75
C THR A 365 -6.34 5.96 -37.48
N TYR A 366 -7.06 7.08 -37.37
CA TYR A 366 -7.22 7.82 -36.12
C TYR A 366 -8.70 8.10 -35.94
N ASP A 367 -9.20 7.93 -34.72
CA ASP A 367 -10.53 8.33 -34.27
C ASP A 367 -10.33 9.19 -33.02
N ASP A 368 -10.93 10.38 -32.95
CA ASP A 368 -10.80 11.31 -31.83
C ASP A 368 -11.55 10.84 -30.57
N LEU A 369 -12.38 9.79 -30.66
CA LEU A 369 -13.17 9.09 -29.63
C LEU A 369 -14.14 9.96 -28.80
N ASP A 370 -13.66 11.02 -28.14
CA ASP A 370 -14.35 11.73 -27.06
C ASP A 370 -14.16 13.27 -27.09
N PHE A 371 -14.15 13.86 -28.29
CA PHE A 371 -13.93 15.29 -28.54
C PHE A 371 -12.82 15.90 -27.68
N ARG A 372 -11.58 15.86 -28.18
CA ARG A 372 -10.47 16.54 -27.51
C ARG A 372 -10.44 18.02 -27.92
N ALA A 373 -10.66 18.91 -26.96
CA ALA A 373 -10.46 20.34 -27.19
C ALA A 373 -8.95 20.67 -27.26
N GLY A 374 -8.51 21.26 -28.37
CA GLY A 374 -7.13 21.76 -28.52
C GLY A 374 -6.38 21.14 -29.69
N ASP A 375 -5.05 21.22 -29.64
CA ASP A 375 -4.19 20.64 -30.67
C ASP A 375 -4.03 19.14 -30.44
N VAL A 376 -4.37 18.34 -31.46
CA VAL A 376 -4.24 16.88 -31.43
C VAL A 376 -2.84 16.45 -31.87
N PHE A 377 -2.36 16.95 -33.00
CA PHE A 377 -1.04 16.64 -33.55
C PHE A 377 -0.24 17.92 -33.76
N THR A 378 0.89 18.06 -33.06
CA THR A 378 1.80 19.19 -33.26
C THR A 378 3.24 18.73 -33.46
N ALA A 379 3.94 19.43 -34.37
CA ALA A 379 5.38 19.33 -34.56
C ALA A 379 5.93 20.75 -34.72
N THR A 380 6.54 21.27 -33.67
CA THR A 380 6.98 22.67 -33.61
C THR A 380 8.50 22.79 -33.46
N GLY A 381 9.08 23.86 -34.00
CA GLY A 381 10.52 24.09 -33.98
C GLY A 381 11.31 23.38 -35.08
N SER A 382 12.55 23.82 -35.27
CA SER A 382 13.41 23.33 -36.35
C SER A 382 13.80 21.86 -36.14
N GLY A 383 13.66 21.04 -37.19
CA GLY A 383 14.05 19.63 -37.18
C GLY A 383 13.05 18.69 -36.50
N THR A 384 11.92 19.20 -36.02
CA THR A 384 10.87 18.37 -35.41
C THR A 384 10.00 17.72 -36.49
N THR A 385 9.76 16.41 -36.39
CA THR A 385 8.92 15.65 -37.32
C THR A 385 7.99 14.70 -36.57
N LEU A 386 6.67 14.89 -36.73
CA LEU A 386 5.67 13.88 -36.42
C LEU A 386 5.26 13.21 -37.74
N ASP A 387 5.71 11.97 -37.94
CA ASP A 387 5.45 11.21 -39.16
C ASP A 387 4.18 10.37 -38.99
N LEU A 388 3.10 10.85 -39.63
CA LEU A 388 1.78 10.23 -39.70
C LEU A 388 1.52 9.57 -41.06
N SER A 389 2.55 9.27 -41.85
CA SER A 389 2.41 8.80 -43.24
C SER A 389 1.67 7.47 -43.40
N SER A 390 1.55 6.67 -42.33
CA SER A 390 0.77 5.44 -42.30
C SER A 390 -0.74 5.68 -42.19
N ILE A 391 -1.19 6.84 -41.72
CA ILE A 391 -2.60 7.13 -41.50
C ILE A 391 -3.29 7.40 -42.83
N THR A 392 -4.37 6.65 -43.09
CA THR A 392 -5.17 6.71 -44.31
C THR A 392 -6.58 7.26 -44.08
N SER A 393 -7.05 7.28 -42.83
CA SER A 393 -8.34 7.83 -42.41
C SER A 393 -8.21 8.50 -41.06
N MET A 394 -8.81 9.67 -40.89
CA MET A 394 -8.96 10.33 -39.60
C MET A 394 -10.44 10.68 -39.41
N ASP A 395 -11.00 10.29 -38.27
CA ASP A 395 -12.36 10.62 -37.88
C ASP A 395 -12.34 11.62 -36.71
N PHE A 396 -13.02 12.73 -36.93
CA PHE A 396 -13.26 13.81 -35.95
C PHE A 396 -14.76 14.12 -35.87
N ASP A 397 -15.61 13.30 -36.48
CA ASP A 397 -17.05 13.52 -36.49
C ASP A 397 -17.61 13.23 -35.10
N HIS A 398 -17.97 14.31 -34.42
CA HIS A 398 -18.66 14.27 -33.15
C HIS A 398 -20.10 14.70 -33.39
N ASP A 399 -21.05 13.75 -33.40
CA ASP A 399 -22.47 14.10 -33.42
C ASP A 399 -22.86 14.64 -32.04
N PHE A 400 -22.88 15.98 -31.92
CA PHE A 400 -23.30 16.67 -30.70
C PHE A 400 -24.81 16.59 -30.42
N GLY A 401 -25.59 15.82 -31.20
CA GLY A 401 -26.99 15.53 -30.89
C GLY A 401 -27.89 16.78 -30.83
N GLY A 402 -27.56 17.83 -31.58
CA GLY A 402 -28.31 19.09 -31.64
C GLY A 402 -28.53 19.55 -33.07
N SER A 403 -29.80 19.67 -33.48
CA SER A 403 -30.19 20.36 -34.72
C SER A 403 -29.77 21.85 -34.66
N PRO A 404 -29.34 22.48 -35.77
CA PRO A 404 -28.80 23.84 -35.79
C PRO A 404 -29.71 24.95 -35.25
#